data_AF-A0A962QIN0-F1
#
_entry.id   AF-A0A962QIN0-F1
#
_cell.length_a   1.000
_cell.length_b   1.000
_cell.length_c   1.000
_cell.angle_alpha   90.00
_cell.angle_beta   90.00
_cell.angle_gamma   90.00
#
_symmetry.space_group_name_H-M   'P 1'
#
loop_
_entity.id
_entity.type
_entity.pdbx_description
1 polymer ?
#
loop_
_entity_poly.entity_id
_entity_poly.type
_entity_poly.pdbx_seq_one_letter_code
_entity_poly.pdbx_strand_id
1 'polypeptide(L)'
;ELLTHTVLHADETPVAMLAPGKKQTHRAYVWAYATTRFAPVQGVVYEFRPTRSGKEVRDFLADWQGKLVCDDFSGYKASFAQGVIEIGCMAHARRKFHELHVANQSQIAQQALQYIQQLYDVERAAAELTEQDRVKLRQMHAKPILDQFHQWLLAQRRLVTNGTATAKAIDYSLKRWAALIRYLEDGKIPIDNNWVENQIR
;
A
#
# COMPACT_ATOMS: atom_id res chain seq x y z
N GLU A 1 2.51 -15.11 -17.38
CA GLU A 1 1.86 -13.89 -17.90
C GLU A 1 1.85 -12.75 -16.89
N LEU A 2 1.51 -12.94 -15.61
CA LEU A 2 1.47 -11.85 -14.62
C LEU A 2 2.78 -11.01 -14.55
N LEU A 3 3.94 -11.68 -14.53
CA LEU A 3 5.25 -11.03 -14.44
C LEU A 3 5.68 -10.29 -15.73
N THR A 4 4.89 -10.27 -16.81
CA THR A 4 5.17 -9.40 -17.97
C THR A 4 4.70 -7.96 -17.73
N HIS A 5 3.89 -7.73 -16.69
CA HIS A 5 3.41 -6.40 -16.32
C HIS A 5 4.45 -5.65 -15.48
N THR A 6 4.54 -4.34 -15.66
CA THR A 6 5.50 -3.47 -14.96
C THR A 6 5.04 -3.05 -13.57
N VAL A 7 3.75 -3.21 -13.25
CA VAL A 7 3.16 -2.89 -11.95
C VAL A 7 2.31 -4.05 -11.49
N LEU A 8 2.58 -4.53 -10.28
CA LEU A 8 1.84 -5.61 -9.64
C LEU A 8 1.43 -5.21 -8.24
N HIS A 9 0.33 -5.79 -7.78
CA HIS A 9 -0.05 -5.82 -6.38
C HIS A 9 0.46 -7.09 -5.72
N ALA A 10 0.77 -7.02 -4.42
CA ALA A 10 0.95 -8.18 -3.57
C ALA A 10 0.25 -7.97 -2.22
N ASP A 11 -0.43 -8.99 -1.74
CA ASP A 11 -0.99 -9.05 -0.39
C ASP A 11 -0.97 -10.48 0.14
N GLU A 12 -0.92 -10.62 1.46
CA GLU A 12 -0.90 -11.92 2.11
C GLU A 12 -1.89 -11.98 3.27
N THR A 13 -2.86 -12.88 3.14
CA THR A 13 -3.92 -13.06 4.14
C THR A 13 -3.73 -14.37 4.90
N PRO A 14 -3.76 -14.36 6.25
CA PRO A 14 -3.62 -15.58 7.04
C PRO A 14 -4.84 -16.49 6.89
N VAL A 15 -4.60 -17.79 6.78
CA VAL A 15 -5.63 -18.84 6.76
C VAL A 15 -5.33 -19.93 7.79
N ALA A 16 -6.38 -20.50 8.37
CA ALA A 16 -6.25 -21.63 9.28
C ALA A 16 -6.11 -22.93 8.51
N MET A 17 -4.95 -23.59 8.62
CA MET A 17 -4.70 -24.90 8.04
C MET A 17 -4.84 -25.97 9.11
N LEU A 18 -5.60 -27.03 8.84
CA LEU A 18 -5.61 -28.20 9.73
C LEU A 18 -4.24 -28.88 9.71
N ALA A 19 -3.74 -29.28 10.88
CA ALA A 19 -2.57 -30.13 11.00
C ALA A 19 -3.02 -31.54 11.44
N PRO A 20 -3.30 -32.47 10.49
CA PRO A 20 -3.76 -33.81 10.82
C PRO A 20 -2.80 -34.49 11.80
N GLY A 21 -3.35 -35.13 12.83
CA GLY A 21 -2.58 -35.80 13.89
C GLY A 21 -2.15 -34.92 15.07
N LYS A 22 -2.27 -33.58 15.00
CA LYS A 22 -1.86 -32.68 16.10
C LYS A 22 -3.00 -32.03 16.89
N LYS A 23 -4.28 -32.25 16.49
CA LYS A 23 -5.48 -31.57 17.04
C LYS A 23 -5.32 -30.04 17.17
N GLN A 24 -4.49 -29.42 16.33
CA GLN A 24 -4.19 -28.00 16.31
C GLN A 24 -4.28 -27.47 14.88
N THR A 25 -4.55 -26.18 14.75
CA THR A 25 -4.47 -25.47 13.47
C THR A 25 -3.10 -24.79 13.34
N HIS A 26 -2.56 -24.81 12.13
CA HIS A 26 -1.35 -24.10 11.75
C HIS A 26 -1.72 -22.84 10.97
N ARG A 27 -1.05 -21.72 11.23
CA ARG A 27 -1.29 -20.48 10.50
C ARG A 27 -0.51 -20.49 9.19
N ALA A 28 -1.22 -20.73 8.10
CA ALA A 28 -0.71 -20.61 6.73
C ALA A 28 -1.18 -19.29 6.11
N TYR A 29 -0.80 -19.02 4.86
CA TYR A 29 -1.11 -17.77 4.17
C TYR A 29 -1.50 -18.05 2.73
N VAL A 30 -2.48 -17.30 2.24
CA VAL A 30 -2.73 -17.15 0.81
C VAL A 30 -2.08 -15.85 0.39
N TRP A 31 -1.08 -15.97 -0.48
CA TRP A 31 -0.44 -14.85 -1.15
C TRP A 31 -1.20 -14.57 -2.44
N ALA A 32 -1.60 -13.34 -2.66
CA ALA A 32 -2.23 -12.92 -3.89
C ALA A 32 -1.35 -11.91 -4.62
N TYR A 33 -1.17 -12.15 -5.91
CA TYR A 33 -0.47 -11.25 -6.82
C TYR A 33 -1.42 -10.87 -7.93
N ALA A 34 -1.63 -9.58 -8.16
CA ALA A 34 -2.60 -9.12 -9.16
C ALA A 34 -2.01 -8.05 -10.08
N THR A 35 -2.45 -8.03 -11.34
CA THR A 35 -2.26 -6.85 -12.18
C THR A 35 -3.08 -5.68 -11.61
N THR A 36 -2.69 -4.45 -11.94
CA THR A 36 -3.47 -3.27 -11.50
C THR A 36 -4.78 -3.18 -12.27
N ARG A 37 -5.76 -2.47 -11.72
CA ARG A 37 -7.03 -2.17 -12.42
C ARG A 37 -6.86 -1.45 -13.76
N PHE A 38 -5.69 -0.85 -14.01
CA PHE A 38 -5.34 -0.13 -15.23
C PHE A 38 -4.68 -1.02 -16.29
N ALA A 39 -4.38 -2.28 -15.96
CA ALA A 39 -3.83 -3.23 -16.91
C ALA A 39 -4.87 -3.63 -17.96
N PRO A 40 -4.47 -3.84 -19.23
CA PRO A 40 -5.39 -4.27 -20.28
C PRO A 40 -5.97 -5.67 -20.01
N VAL A 41 -5.22 -6.51 -19.28
CA VAL A 41 -5.67 -7.81 -18.81
C VAL A 41 -5.59 -7.83 -17.29
N GLN A 42 -6.75 -8.02 -16.66
CA GLN A 42 -6.86 -8.21 -15.22
C GLN A 42 -6.62 -9.69 -14.89
N GLY A 43 -5.66 -9.95 -14.01
CA GLY A 43 -5.28 -11.30 -13.63
C GLY A 43 -4.83 -11.33 -12.19
N VAL A 44 -5.09 -12.45 -11.53
CA VAL A 44 -4.70 -12.71 -10.14
C VAL A 44 -4.16 -14.12 -10.02
N VAL A 45 -3.06 -14.27 -9.27
CA VAL A 45 -2.49 -15.55 -8.88
C VAL A 45 -2.59 -15.68 -7.38
N TYR A 46 -3.12 -16.81 -6.91
CA TYR A 46 -3.15 -17.17 -5.50
C TYR A 46 -2.15 -18.31 -5.25
N GLU A 47 -1.24 -18.09 -4.30
CA GLU A 47 -0.34 -19.13 -3.82
C GLU A 47 -0.59 -19.41 -2.35
N PHE A 48 -0.94 -20.67 -2.05
CA PHE A 48 -0.97 -21.14 -0.68
C PHE A 48 0.45 -21.43 -0.20
N ARG A 49 0.88 -20.76 0.88
CA ARG A 49 2.19 -20.96 1.50
C ARG A 49 2.06 -21.25 2.98
N PRO A 50 2.85 -22.17 3.53
CA PRO A 50 2.81 -22.45 4.96
C PRO A 50 3.35 -21.28 5.79
N THR A 51 4.15 -20.38 5.21
CA THR A 51 4.77 -19.27 5.95
C THR A 51 4.41 -17.90 5.38
N ARG A 52 4.57 -16.86 6.21
CA ARG A 52 4.58 -15.44 5.78
C ARG A 52 6.00 -14.97 5.43
N SER A 53 6.92 -15.88 5.12
CA SER A 53 8.32 -15.51 4.91
C SER A 53 8.45 -14.60 3.71
N GLY A 54 9.32 -13.59 3.80
CA GLY A 54 9.71 -12.80 2.62
C GLY A 54 10.36 -13.64 1.50
N LYS A 55 10.76 -14.88 1.79
CA LYS A 55 11.20 -15.83 0.77
C LYS A 55 10.07 -16.16 -0.21
N GLU A 56 8.83 -16.28 0.25
CA GLU A 56 7.71 -16.68 -0.61
C GLU A 56 7.49 -15.66 -1.75
N VAL A 57 7.52 -14.36 -1.43
CA VAL A 57 7.42 -13.30 -2.45
C VAL A 57 8.63 -13.25 -3.36
N ARG A 58 9.85 -13.50 -2.86
CA ARG A 58 11.04 -13.53 -3.71
C ARG A 58 11.03 -14.72 -4.67
N ASP A 59 10.56 -15.88 -4.22
CA ASP A 59 10.44 -17.06 -5.07
C ASP A 59 9.41 -16.81 -6.18
N PHE A 60 8.30 -16.13 -5.88
CA PHE A 60 7.30 -15.76 -6.88
C PHE A 60 7.82 -14.71 -7.88
N LEU A 61 8.43 -13.63 -7.38
CA LEU A 61 8.93 -12.55 -8.24
C LEU A 61 10.15 -12.98 -9.05
N ALA A 62 10.97 -13.91 -8.55
CA ALA A 62 12.20 -14.35 -9.18
C ALA A 62 13.06 -13.15 -9.65
N ASP A 63 13.31 -13.04 -10.96
CA ASP A 63 14.10 -11.96 -11.56
C ASP A 63 13.27 -10.74 -11.98
N TRP A 64 11.98 -10.68 -11.62
CA TRP A 64 11.10 -9.58 -12.00
C TRP A 64 11.52 -8.24 -11.39
N GLN A 65 11.64 -7.23 -12.24
CA GLN A 65 12.05 -5.87 -11.88
C GLN A 65 10.96 -4.88 -12.28
N GLY A 66 10.01 -4.64 -11.38
CA GLY A 66 8.94 -3.69 -11.60
C GLY A 66 8.51 -2.98 -10.32
N LYS A 67 7.29 -2.44 -10.32
CA LYS A 67 6.73 -1.64 -9.23
C LYS A 67 5.72 -2.46 -8.46
N LEU A 68 6.02 -2.75 -7.20
CA LEU A 68 5.18 -3.59 -6.35
C LEU A 68 4.36 -2.74 -5.38
N VAL A 69 3.04 -2.75 -5.55
CA VAL A 69 2.08 -2.14 -4.63
C VAL A 69 1.82 -3.12 -3.50
N CYS A 70 2.15 -2.72 -2.27
CA CYS A 70 1.96 -3.56 -1.10
C CYS A 70 1.78 -2.71 0.18
N ASP A 71 1.50 -3.38 1.29
CA ASP A 71 1.53 -2.78 2.62
C ASP A 71 2.99 -2.54 3.10
N ASP A 72 3.22 -2.32 4.41
CA ASP A 72 4.57 -2.17 4.99
C ASP A 72 5.11 -3.48 5.59
N PHE A 73 4.64 -4.63 5.11
CA PHE A 73 5.12 -5.89 5.63
C PHE A 73 6.63 -6.05 5.33
N SER A 74 7.40 -6.33 6.37
CA SER A 74 8.86 -6.45 6.27
C SER A 74 9.32 -7.55 5.33
N GLY A 75 8.48 -8.53 5.00
CA GLY A 75 8.80 -9.60 4.06
C GLY A 75 9.16 -9.11 2.66
N TYR A 76 8.61 -7.96 2.24
CA TYR A 76 8.87 -7.37 0.92
C TYR A 76 10.23 -6.67 0.81
N LYS A 77 10.83 -6.26 1.93
CA LYS A 77 12.03 -5.40 1.95
C LYS A 77 13.23 -6.00 1.21
N ALA A 78 13.39 -7.33 1.29
CA ALA A 78 14.47 -8.02 0.60
C ALA A 78 14.29 -7.98 -0.93
N SER A 79 13.06 -8.00 -1.44
CA SER A 79 12.78 -7.82 -2.87
C SER A 79 13.14 -6.40 -3.32
N PHE A 80 12.89 -5.39 -2.48
CA PHE A 80 13.25 -4.00 -2.80
C PHE A 80 14.76 -3.79 -2.86
N ALA A 81 15.51 -4.44 -1.97
CA ALA A 81 16.97 -4.44 -2.02
C ALA A 81 17.53 -5.14 -3.29
N GLN A 82 16.71 -5.94 -3.98
CA GLN A 82 17.07 -6.65 -5.23
C GLN A 82 16.57 -5.94 -6.49
N GLY A 83 16.07 -4.70 -6.36
CA GLY A 83 15.72 -3.82 -7.49
C GLY A 83 14.23 -3.60 -7.71
N VAL A 84 13.35 -4.35 -7.04
CA VAL A 84 11.90 -4.11 -7.08
C VAL A 84 11.59 -2.73 -6.48
N ILE A 85 10.81 -1.93 -7.18
CA ILE A 85 10.44 -0.59 -6.74
C ILE A 85 9.21 -0.69 -5.82
N GLU A 86 9.37 -0.35 -4.55
CA GLU A 86 8.28 -0.29 -3.59
C GLU A 86 7.25 0.79 -3.97
N ILE A 87 5.96 0.45 -3.98
CA ILE A 87 4.87 1.42 -4.03
C ILE A 87 4.06 1.31 -2.74
N GLY A 88 3.96 2.42 -2.02
CA GLY A 88 3.30 2.49 -0.73
C GLY A 88 1.78 2.55 -0.87
N CYS A 89 1.07 1.86 0.04
CA CYS A 89 -0.39 1.86 0.07
C CYS A 89 -0.96 3.01 0.93
N MET A 90 -1.64 3.98 0.31
CA MET A 90 -2.28 5.09 1.03
C MET A 90 -3.43 4.64 1.95
N ALA A 91 -4.13 3.55 1.61
CA ALA A 91 -5.18 3.00 2.46
C ALA A 91 -4.64 2.51 3.82
N HIS A 92 -3.42 1.95 3.84
CA HIS A 92 -2.74 1.56 5.07
C HIS A 92 -2.30 2.78 5.91
N ALA A 93 -1.79 3.84 5.28
CA ALA A 93 -1.50 5.10 5.96
C ALA A 93 -2.77 5.71 6.58
N ARG A 94 -3.87 5.75 5.80
CA ARG A 94 -5.19 6.20 6.26
C ARG A 94 -5.67 5.42 7.47
N ARG A 95 -5.51 4.09 7.47
CA ARG A 95 -5.96 3.21 8.55
C ARG A 95 -5.33 3.59 9.90
N LYS A 96 -4.05 3.97 9.93
CA LYS A 96 -3.37 4.42 11.16
C LYS A 96 -4.02 5.66 11.77
N PHE A 97 -4.38 6.64 10.94
CA PHE A 97 -5.09 7.83 11.42
C PHE A 97 -6.54 7.52 11.78
N HIS A 98 -7.22 6.68 11.00
CA HIS A 98 -8.59 6.29 11.30
C HIS A 98 -8.72 5.57 12.65
N GLU A 99 -7.86 4.59 12.93
CA GLU A 99 -7.81 3.89 14.23
C GLU A 99 -7.59 4.87 15.38
N LEU A 100 -6.69 5.84 15.20
CA LEU A 100 -6.45 6.90 16.18
C LEU A 100 -7.71 7.76 16.40
N HIS A 101 -8.36 8.20 15.33
CA HIS A 101 -9.58 9.01 15.42
C HIS A 101 -10.73 8.27 16.10
N VAL A 102 -10.97 7.00 15.76
CA VAL A 102 -12.00 6.18 16.42
C VAL A 102 -11.70 6.00 17.90
N ALA A 103 -10.43 5.77 18.26
CA ALA A 103 -10.06 5.49 19.65
C ALA A 103 -10.15 6.71 20.58
N ASN A 104 -9.89 7.93 20.08
CA ASN A 104 -9.77 9.11 20.96
C ASN A 104 -10.19 10.45 20.35
N GLN A 105 -10.88 10.46 19.20
CA GLN A 105 -11.33 11.68 18.52
C GLN A 105 -10.20 12.67 18.23
N SER A 106 -8.98 12.16 17.97
CA SER A 106 -7.81 12.98 17.67
C SER A 106 -8.09 13.95 16.52
N GLN A 107 -7.89 15.24 16.79
CA GLN A 107 -7.99 16.31 15.79
C GLN A 107 -6.86 16.24 14.76
N ILE A 108 -5.66 15.81 15.18
CA ILE A 108 -4.55 15.52 14.27
C ILE A 108 -4.97 14.40 13.30
N ALA A 109 -5.55 13.31 13.81
CA ALA A 109 -6.02 12.23 12.96
C ALA A 109 -7.09 12.71 11.97
N GLN A 110 -8.06 13.50 12.44
CA GLN A 110 -9.12 14.05 11.60
C GLN A 110 -8.57 14.90 10.45
N GLN A 111 -7.62 15.80 10.74
CA GLN A 111 -6.98 16.62 9.71
C GLN A 111 -6.18 15.78 8.69
N ALA A 112 -5.45 14.75 9.15
CA ALA A 112 -4.76 13.84 8.25
C ALA A 112 -5.73 13.08 7.32
N LEU A 113 -6.87 12.64 7.86
CA LEU A 113 -7.92 11.99 7.07
C LEU A 113 -8.53 12.92 6.02
N GLN A 114 -8.64 14.23 6.30
CA GLN A 114 -9.10 15.22 5.31
C GLN A 114 -8.13 15.39 4.14
N TYR A 115 -6.82 15.45 4.40
CA TYR A 115 -5.83 15.47 3.32
C TYR A 115 -5.94 14.22 2.45
N ILE A 116 -6.00 13.05 3.09
CA ILE A 116 -6.12 11.77 2.39
C ILE A 116 -7.42 11.70 1.59
N GLN A 117 -8.53 12.19 2.13
CA GLN A 117 -9.81 12.24 1.43
C GLN A 117 -9.69 13.03 0.12
N GLN A 118 -9.08 14.22 0.16
CA GLN A 118 -8.86 15.02 -1.05
C GLN A 118 -8.03 14.26 -2.12
N LEU A 119 -7.02 13.48 -1.70
CA LEU A 119 -6.26 12.64 -2.65
C LEU A 119 -7.15 11.57 -3.31
N TYR A 120 -8.03 10.92 -2.54
CA TYR A 120 -8.99 9.98 -3.12
C TYR A 120 -10.03 10.67 -4.01
N ASP A 121 -10.37 11.94 -3.76
CA ASP A 121 -11.26 12.70 -4.63
C ASP A 121 -10.61 12.93 -6.00
N VAL A 122 -9.31 13.26 -6.00
CA VAL A 122 -8.49 13.35 -7.23
C VAL A 122 -8.46 12.00 -7.97
N GLU A 123 -8.23 10.89 -7.27
CA GLU A 123 -8.19 9.55 -7.89
C GLU A 123 -9.54 9.09 -8.43
N ARG A 124 -10.65 9.53 -7.83
CA ARG A 124 -12.00 9.31 -8.38
C ARG A 124 -12.20 10.08 -9.68
N ALA A 125 -11.80 11.35 -9.74
CA ALA A 125 -11.85 12.14 -10.96
C ALA A 125 -10.93 11.57 -12.06
N ALA A 126 -9.84 10.92 -11.67
CA ALA A 126 -8.89 10.35 -12.60
C ALA A 126 -9.26 8.94 -13.11
N ALA A 127 -10.31 8.31 -12.57
CA ALA A 127 -10.58 6.87 -12.73
C ALA A 127 -10.52 6.38 -14.19
N GLU A 128 -11.22 7.09 -15.08
CA GLU A 128 -11.38 6.73 -16.50
C GLU A 128 -10.40 7.46 -17.44
N LEU A 129 -9.42 8.19 -16.89
CA LEU A 129 -8.45 8.90 -17.70
C LEU A 129 -7.39 7.96 -18.28
N THR A 130 -6.83 8.38 -19.41
CA THR A 130 -5.60 7.80 -19.96
C THR A 130 -4.46 7.87 -18.94
N GLU A 131 -3.46 7.02 -19.08
CA GLU A 131 -2.26 7.05 -18.22
C GLU A 131 -1.65 8.46 -18.15
N GLN A 132 -1.51 9.13 -19.30
CA GLN A 132 -0.90 10.45 -19.40
C GLN A 132 -1.77 11.53 -18.72
N ASP A 133 -3.08 11.53 -18.96
CA ASP A 133 -3.96 12.54 -18.38
C ASP A 133 -4.16 12.33 -16.88
N ARG A 134 -4.13 11.07 -16.41
CA ARG A 134 -4.08 10.74 -14.99
C ARG A 134 -2.84 11.35 -14.32
N VAL A 135 -1.66 11.22 -14.92
CA VAL A 135 -0.44 11.86 -14.42
C VAL A 135 -0.59 13.37 -14.39
N LYS A 136 -1.05 14.01 -15.48
CA LYS A 136 -1.27 15.47 -15.51
C LYS A 136 -2.19 15.95 -14.38
N LEU A 137 -3.33 15.27 -14.20
CA LEU A 137 -4.32 15.59 -13.18
C LEU A 137 -3.72 15.41 -11.77
N ARG A 138 -2.96 14.33 -11.53
CA ARG A 138 -2.23 14.10 -10.28
C ARG A 138 -1.21 15.19 -9.98
N GLN A 139 -0.41 15.60 -10.98
CA GLN A 139 0.57 16.67 -10.83
C GLN A 139 -0.09 18.02 -10.54
N MET A 140 -1.23 18.30 -11.16
CA MET A 140 -1.96 19.56 -10.97
C MET A 140 -2.67 19.64 -9.60
N HIS A 141 -3.27 18.54 -9.15
CA HIS A 141 -4.15 18.56 -7.98
C HIS A 141 -3.64 17.75 -6.78
N ALA A 142 -3.18 16.51 -6.97
CA ALA A 142 -2.70 15.68 -5.87
C ALA A 142 -1.33 16.13 -5.33
N LYS A 143 -0.41 16.57 -6.20
CA LYS A 143 0.93 16.99 -5.77
C LYS A 143 0.88 18.16 -4.76
N PRO A 144 0.16 19.28 -5.00
CA PRO A 144 0.08 20.35 -4.00
C PRO A 144 -0.54 19.92 -2.67
N ILE A 145 -1.50 18.98 -2.69
CA ILE A 145 -2.11 18.42 -1.48
C ILE A 145 -1.06 17.60 -0.70
N LEU A 146 -0.30 16.75 -1.39
CA LEU A 146 0.76 15.94 -0.78
C LEU A 146 1.88 16.81 -0.22
N ASP A 147 2.31 17.86 -0.93
CA ASP A 147 3.35 18.78 -0.45
C ASP A 147 2.91 19.45 0.86
N GLN A 148 1.67 19.95 0.93
CA GLN A 148 1.09 20.53 2.15
C GLN A 148 0.94 19.49 3.26
N PHE A 149 0.45 18.30 2.93
CA PHE A 149 0.29 17.21 3.90
C PHE A 149 1.62 16.78 4.51
N HIS A 150 2.69 16.70 3.70
CA HIS A 150 4.03 16.36 4.18
C HIS A 150 4.56 17.41 5.15
N GLN A 151 4.49 18.68 4.78
CA GLN A 151 4.93 19.79 5.62
C GLN A 151 4.15 19.81 6.93
N TRP A 152 2.84 19.60 6.86
CA TRP A 152 1.98 19.51 8.02
C TRP A 152 2.35 18.33 8.93
N LEU A 153 2.58 17.13 8.39
CA LEU A 153 3.03 15.96 9.17
C LEU A 153 4.37 16.23 9.88
N LEU A 154 5.33 16.84 9.20
CA LEU A 154 6.62 17.22 9.78
C LEU A 154 6.45 18.23 10.92
N ALA A 155 5.59 19.23 10.76
CA ALA A 155 5.29 20.21 11.78
C ALA A 155 4.62 19.56 13.00
N GLN A 156 3.59 18.74 12.79
CA GLN A 156 2.92 18.01 13.87
C GLN A 156 3.87 17.08 14.61
N ARG A 157 4.77 16.40 13.88
CA ARG A 157 5.70 15.46 14.49
C ARG A 157 6.63 16.09 15.52
N ARG A 158 6.98 17.37 15.35
CA ARG A 158 7.81 18.15 16.30
C ARG A 158 7.08 18.48 17.59
N LEU A 159 5.75 18.56 17.55
CA LEU A 159 4.90 18.91 18.69
C LEU A 159 4.44 17.66 19.46
N VAL A 160 4.32 16.52 18.77
CA VAL A 160 3.81 15.28 19.34
C VAL A 160 4.90 14.53 20.10
N THR A 161 4.60 14.18 21.36
CA THR A 161 5.48 13.37 22.23
C THR A 161 5.82 12.01 21.62
N ASN A 162 7.09 11.62 21.71
CA ASN A 162 7.58 10.32 21.25
C ASN A 162 6.85 9.15 21.93
N GLY A 163 6.74 8.02 21.23
CA GLY A 163 6.13 6.79 21.75
C GLY A 163 4.61 6.76 21.75
N THR A 164 3.94 7.91 21.54
CA THR A 164 2.47 8.00 21.46
C THR A 164 1.91 7.32 20.21
N ALA A 165 0.63 6.94 20.24
CA ALA A 165 -0.07 6.41 19.07
C ALA A 165 -0.09 7.43 17.92
N THR A 166 -0.25 8.72 18.24
CA THR A 166 -0.14 9.82 17.27
C THR A 166 1.23 9.89 16.61
N ALA A 167 2.31 9.82 17.39
CA ALA A 167 3.67 9.81 16.82
C ALA A 167 3.86 8.62 15.89
N LYS A 168 3.39 7.42 16.27
CA LYS A 168 3.47 6.21 15.45
C LYS A 168 2.71 6.34 14.13
N ALA A 169 1.51 6.93 14.14
CA ALA A 169 0.71 7.15 12.93
C ALA A 169 1.39 8.15 11.97
N ILE A 170 1.96 9.24 12.49
CA ILE A 170 2.71 10.21 11.69
C ILE A 170 4.00 9.57 11.14
N ASP A 171 4.77 8.88 12.00
CA ASP A 171 6.03 8.24 11.64
C ASP A 171 5.84 7.17 10.56
N TYR A 172 4.72 6.45 10.56
CA TYR A 172 4.39 5.49 9.50
C TYR A 172 4.39 6.18 8.13
N SER A 173 3.69 7.31 8.01
CA SER A 173 3.55 8.03 6.75
C SER A 173 4.87 8.70 6.34
N LEU A 174 5.57 9.33 7.29
CA LEU A 174 6.84 10.02 7.01
C LEU A 174 7.95 9.05 6.57
N LYS A 175 8.09 7.89 7.23
CA LYS A 175 9.12 6.89 6.87
C LYS A 175 8.90 6.29 5.48
N ARG A 176 7.65 6.24 5.02
CA ARG A 176 7.27 5.67 3.72
C ARG A 176 6.93 6.73 2.68
N TRP A 177 7.20 8.00 2.95
CA TRP A 177 6.72 9.11 2.13
C TRP A 177 7.10 8.96 0.65
N ALA A 178 8.36 8.60 0.38
CA ALA A 178 8.84 8.34 -0.98
C ALA A 178 8.03 7.26 -1.69
N ALA A 179 7.72 6.14 -1.02
CA ALA A 179 6.92 5.07 -1.59
C ALA A 179 5.45 5.49 -1.79
N LEU A 180 4.90 6.29 -0.87
CA LEU A 180 3.51 6.76 -0.89
C LEU A 180 3.22 7.78 -1.99
N ILE A 181 4.22 8.51 -2.48
CA ILE A 181 4.03 9.55 -3.53
C ILE A 181 4.40 9.09 -4.94
N ARG A 182 5.06 7.94 -5.12
CA ARG A 182 5.48 7.41 -6.44
C ARG A 182 4.33 7.27 -7.43
N TYR A 183 3.09 7.08 -6.96
CA TYR A 183 1.92 6.99 -7.85
C TYR A 183 1.67 8.29 -8.65
N LEU A 184 2.20 9.44 -8.21
CA LEU A 184 2.09 10.70 -8.95
C LEU A 184 2.80 10.68 -10.31
N GLU A 185 3.81 9.83 -10.46
CA GLU A 185 4.75 9.85 -11.58
C GLU A 185 4.38 8.86 -12.70
N ASP A 186 3.48 7.92 -12.43
CA ASP A 186 3.09 6.87 -13.38
C ASP A 186 1.60 6.55 -13.25
N GLY A 187 0.88 6.73 -14.36
CA GLY A 187 -0.57 6.54 -14.42
C GLY A 187 -1.02 5.09 -14.32
N LYS A 188 -0.10 4.11 -14.41
CA LYS A 188 -0.37 2.67 -14.19
C LYS A 188 -0.32 2.29 -12.71
N ILE A 189 0.17 3.19 -11.86
CA ILE A 189 0.28 2.95 -10.42
C ILE A 189 -1.00 3.43 -9.72
N PRO A 190 -1.70 2.55 -8.99
CA PRO A 190 -2.81 2.94 -8.12
C PRO A 190 -2.31 3.56 -6.81
N ILE A 191 -3.15 4.37 -6.17
CA ILE A 191 -2.85 5.02 -4.89
C ILE A 191 -2.76 4.05 -3.70
N ASP A 192 -3.36 2.86 -3.83
CA ASP A 192 -3.46 1.88 -2.77
C ASP A 192 -3.44 0.44 -3.27
N ASN A 193 -3.40 -0.50 -2.32
CA ASN A 193 -3.39 -1.94 -2.54
C ASN A 193 -4.79 -2.58 -2.42
N ASN A 194 -5.87 -1.80 -2.29
CA ASN A 194 -7.20 -2.35 -2.03
C ASN A 194 -7.68 -3.25 -3.19
N TRP A 195 -7.16 -3.02 -4.40
CA TRP A 195 -7.48 -3.83 -5.57
C TRP A 195 -7.20 -5.33 -5.33
N VAL A 196 -6.04 -5.69 -4.77
CA VAL A 196 -5.73 -7.11 -4.48
C VAL A 196 -6.38 -7.57 -3.17
N GLU A 197 -6.47 -6.71 -2.15
CA GLU A 197 -7.12 -7.06 -0.87
C GLU A 197 -8.60 -7.47 -1.09
N ASN A 198 -9.28 -6.84 -2.04
CA ASN A 198 -10.67 -7.16 -2.39
C ASN A 198 -10.83 -8.46 -3.19
N GLN A 199 -9.74 -9.02 -3.74
CA GLN A 199 -9.78 -10.27 -4.50
C GLN A 199 -9.65 -11.49 -3.57
N ILE A 200 -9.06 -11.30 -2.38
CA ILE A 200 -8.87 -12.36 -1.38
C ILE A 200 -10.09 -12.50 -0.42
N ARG A 201 -10.88 -11.43 -0.29
CA ARG A 201 -12.06 -11.37 0.60
C ARG A 201 -13.30 -11.94 -0.06
#